data_AF-A0A8T5EMF1-F1
#
_entry.id   AF-A0A8T5EMF1-F1
#
_cell.length_a   1.000
_cell.length_b   1.000
_cell.length_c   1.000
_cell.angle_alpha   90.00
_cell.angle_beta   90.00
_cell.angle_gamma   90.00
#
_symmetry.space_group_name_H-M   'P 1'
#
loop_
_entity.id
_entity.type
_entity.pdbx_description
1 polymer ?
#
loop_
_entity_poly.entity_id
_entity_poly.type
_entity_poly.pdbx_seq_one_letter_code
_entity_poly.pdbx_strand_id
1 'polypeptide(L)'
;MKHHKRAHNGRDRVTGGVVKTHPKNEDKKTRGRVATSRKPAMMVLSRPRKPCCETPEKKELVNKRLLSELSTLTWDKVWNETTGTWDRAIPGHFVARHRAHMAHFRAVAREHFGL
;
A
#
# COMPACT_ATOMS: atom_id res chain seq x y z
N MET A 1 -49.02 36.21 -4.55
CA MET A 1 -48.36 35.45 -3.48
C MET A 1 -47.87 34.12 -4.05
N LYS A 2 -46.55 33.86 -4.11
CA LYS A 2 -45.98 32.62 -4.66
C LYS A 2 -45.73 31.62 -3.54
N HIS A 3 -46.54 30.56 -3.45
CA HIS A 3 -46.30 29.45 -2.51
C HIS A 3 -45.03 28.69 -2.89
N HIS A 4 -44.05 28.64 -1.98
CA HIS A 4 -42.87 27.80 -2.14
C HIS A 4 -43.21 26.37 -1.72
N LYS A 5 -43.24 25.43 -2.68
CA LYS A 5 -43.33 24.00 -2.38
C LYS A 5 -42.05 23.60 -1.62
N ARG A 6 -42.21 23.02 -0.43
CA ARG A 6 -41.10 22.42 0.34
C ARG A 6 -40.50 21.29 -0.49
N ALA A 7 -39.26 21.47 -0.94
CA ALA A 7 -38.48 20.37 -1.51
C ALA A 7 -38.35 19.29 -0.43
N HIS A 8 -38.91 18.11 -0.69
CA HIS A 8 -38.78 16.99 0.22
C HIS A 8 -37.32 16.50 0.13
N ASN A 9 -36.64 16.39 1.28
CA ASN A 9 -35.22 16.08 1.42
C ASN A 9 -34.85 14.67 0.90
N GLY A 10 -34.89 14.41 -0.41
CA GLY A 10 -34.17 13.34 -1.13
C GLY A 10 -34.15 11.92 -0.53
N ARG A 11 -35.04 11.62 0.41
CA ARG A 11 -35.08 10.41 1.22
C ARG A 11 -36.32 9.64 0.87
N ASP A 12 -36.12 8.35 0.63
CA ASP A 12 -37.17 7.40 0.42
C ASP A 12 -38.02 7.32 1.69
N ARG A 13 -39.34 7.49 1.54
CA ARG A 13 -40.27 7.48 2.68
C ARG A 13 -40.54 6.08 3.22
N VAL A 14 -40.21 5.03 2.47
CA VAL A 14 -40.45 3.63 2.88
C VAL A 14 -39.24 3.07 3.63
N THR A 15 -38.02 3.38 3.17
CA THR A 15 -36.78 2.84 3.73
C THR A 15 -35.92 3.86 4.50
N GLY A 16 -36.23 5.16 4.45
CA GLY A 16 -35.46 6.22 5.11
C GLY A 16 -34.07 6.49 4.49
N GLY A 17 -33.69 5.75 3.46
CA GLY A 17 -32.42 5.87 2.74
C GLY A 17 -32.40 7.04 1.77
N VAL A 18 -31.21 7.59 1.49
CA VAL A 18 -31.02 8.63 0.47
C VAL A 18 -31.12 7.99 -0.92
N VAL A 19 -32.05 8.47 -1.75
CA VAL A 19 -32.27 7.94 -3.10
C VAL A 19 -31.10 8.38 -3.98
N LYS A 20 -30.17 7.46 -4.29
CA LYS A 20 -29.11 7.70 -5.27
C LYS A 20 -29.68 7.57 -6.68
N THR A 21 -30.08 8.68 -7.27
CA THR A 21 -30.35 8.73 -8.71
C THR A 21 -29.02 8.71 -9.46
N HIS A 22 -28.69 7.58 -10.10
CA HIS A 22 -27.66 7.56 -11.14
C HIS A 22 -28.28 8.09 -12.44
N PRO A 23 -27.86 9.27 -12.96
CA PRO A 23 -28.33 9.70 -14.27
C PRO A 23 -27.73 8.82 -15.36
N LYS A 24 -28.60 8.18 -16.15
CA LYS A 24 -28.23 7.54 -17.42
C LYS A 24 -28.15 8.57 -18.55
N ASN A 25 -27.18 8.35 -19.42
CA ASN A 25 -27.06 8.75 -20.82
C ASN A 25 -26.56 10.15 -21.23
N GLU A 26 -25.44 10.07 -21.95
CA GLU A 26 -25.21 10.57 -23.32
C GLU A 26 -24.71 12.00 -23.59
N ASP A 27 -23.75 12.00 -24.54
CA ASP A 27 -23.20 13.05 -25.38
C ASP A 27 -23.08 14.48 -24.86
N LYS A 28 -21.87 14.81 -24.37
CA LYS A 28 -21.32 16.17 -24.49
C LYS A 28 -19.83 16.14 -24.86
N LYS A 29 -19.59 16.10 -26.17
CA LYS A 29 -18.38 16.59 -26.81
C LYS A 29 -18.18 18.08 -26.45
N THR A 30 -16.92 18.47 -26.30
CA THR A 30 -16.39 19.86 -26.22
C THR A 30 -16.86 20.73 -25.06
N ARG A 31 -16.02 20.84 -24.03
CA ARG A 31 -15.73 22.11 -23.33
C ARG A 31 -14.37 21.99 -22.64
N GLY A 32 -13.57 23.04 -22.80
CA GLY A 32 -12.11 23.00 -22.72
C GLY A 32 -11.54 22.46 -21.42
N ARG A 33 -10.33 21.88 -21.54
CA ARG A 33 -9.36 21.81 -20.44
C ARG A 33 -9.08 23.23 -19.96
N VAL A 34 -9.92 23.73 -19.05
CA VAL A 34 -9.48 24.75 -18.12
C VAL A 34 -8.43 24.05 -17.29
N ALA A 35 -7.18 24.46 -17.47
CA ALA A 35 -6.06 24.06 -16.65
C ALA A 35 -6.43 24.32 -15.19
N THR A 36 -6.91 23.29 -14.51
CA THR A 36 -6.94 23.22 -13.07
C THR A 36 -5.48 23.20 -12.65
N SER A 37 -4.95 24.41 -12.47
CA SER A 37 -3.90 24.79 -11.54
C SER A 37 -3.32 23.55 -10.86
N ARG A 38 -2.21 23.05 -11.42
CA ARG A 38 -1.36 22.03 -10.79
C ARG A 38 -1.03 22.58 -9.41
N LYS A 39 -1.75 22.15 -8.38
CA LYS A 39 -1.30 22.38 -7.01
C LYS A 39 0.10 21.80 -6.96
N PRO A 40 1.12 22.56 -6.54
CA PRO A 40 2.44 21.97 -6.36
C PRO A 40 2.24 20.75 -5.47
N ALA A 41 2.72 19.60 -5.92
CA ALA A 41 2.73 18.40 -5.10
C ALA A 41 3.59 18.73 -3.88
N MET A 42 2.92 19.15 -2.79
CA MET A 42 3.58 19.37 -1.52
C MET A 42 4.29 18.06 -1.20
N MET A 43 5.61 18.11 -1.11
CA MET A 43 6.40 16.94 -0.72
C MET A 43 5.87 16.49 0.64
N VAL A 44 5.06 15.43 0.65
CA VAL A 44 4.60 14.79 1.87
C VAL A 44 5.86 14.21 2.50
N LEU A 45 6.45 14.94 3.44
CA LEU A 45 7.59 14.46 4.20
C LEU A 45 7.19 13.14 4.84
N SER A 46 7.93 12.09 4.48
CA SER A 46 7.72 10.75 5.01
C SER A 46 7.76 10.81 6.54
N ARG A 47 6.64 10.53 7.20
CA ARG A 47 6.56 10.53 8.67
C ARG A 47 7.64 9.58 9.22
N PRO A 48 8.48 10.02 10.16
CA PRO A 48 9.50 9.15 10.75
C PRO A 48 8.83 7.92 11.35
N ARG A 49 9.19 6.74 10.85
CA ARG A 49 8.68 5.48 11.37
C ARG A 49 9.43 5.16 12.66
N LYS A 50 8.69 4.72 13.69
CA LYS A 50 9.32 4.22 14.91
C LYS A 50 10.25 3.06 14.56
N PRO A 51 11.44 2.95 15.18
CA PRO A 51 12.30 1.78 15.01
C PRO A 51 11.52 0.54 15.43
N CYS A 52 11.57 -0.50 14.59
CA CYS A 52 10.80 -1.72 14.82
C CYS A 52 11.24 -2.49 16.08
N CYS A 53 12.52 -2.38 16.43
CA CYS A 53 13.12 -2.97 17.61
C CYS A 53 13.96 -1.89 18.30
N GLU A 54 13.65 -1.62 19.56
CA GLU A 54 14.27 -0.54 20.35
C GLU A 54 15.69 -0.91 20.80
N THR A 55 15.91 -2.16 21.22
CA THR A 55 17.20 -2.64 21.73
C THR A 55 17.90 -3.59 20.74
N PRO A 56 19.24 -3.64 20.74
CA PRO A 56 20.00 -4.57 19.88
C PRO A 56 19.68 -6.04 20.20
N GLU A 57 19.52 -6.39 21.47
CA GLU A 57 19.17 -7.74 21.91
C GLU A 57 17.84 -8.22 21.31
N LYS A 58 16.82 -7.34 21.28
CA LYS A 58 15.52 -7.64 20.65
C LYS A 58 15.66 -7.82 19.14
N LYS A 59 16.55 -7.05 18.48
CA LYS A 59 16.83 -7.22 17.05
C LYS A 59 17.42 -8.60 16.77
N GLU A 60 18.41 -9.02 17.55
CA GLU A 60 19.03 -10.34 17.37
C GLU A 60 18.04 -11.48 17.60
N LEU A 61 17.21 -11.39 18.64
CA LEU A 61 16.22 -12.42 18.95
C LEU A 61 15.17 -12.54 17.83
N VAL A 62 14.71 -11.41 17.29
CA VAL A 62 13.81 -11.39 16.13
C VAL A 62 14.52 -11.92 14.89
N ASN A 63 15.77 -11.53 14.64
CA ASN A 63 16.55 -12.04 13.51
C ASN A 63 16.70 -13.55 13.56
N LYS A 64 17.03 -14.14 14.73
CA LYS A 64 17.12 -15.60 14.92
C LYS A 64 15.80 -16.28 14.61
N ARG A 65 14.67 -15.73 15.08
CA ARG A 65 13.33 -16.26 14.76
C ARG A 65 13.04 -16.20 13.26
N LEU A 66 13.29 -15.05 12.63
CA LEU A 66 13.07 -14.86 11.20
C LEU A 66 13.97 -15.77 10.35
N LEU A 67 15.22 -15.99 10.75
CA LEU A 67 16.12 -16.95 10.09
C LEU A 67 15.56 -18.37 10.17
N SER A 68 15.09 -18.79 11.34
CA SER A 68 14.49 -20.12 11.51
C SER A 68 13.25 -20.30 10.65
N GLU A 69 12.34 -19.31 10.63
CA GLU A 69 11.14 -19.34 9.80
C GLU A 69 11.52 -19.35 8.31
N LEU A 70 12.43 -18.49 7.88
CA LEU A 70 12.88 -18.42 6.49
C LEU A 70 13.57 -19.71 6.03
N SER A 71 14.31 -20.39 6.91
CA SER A 71 14.99 -21.65 6.58
C SER A 71 14.03 -22.81 6.26
N THR A 72 12.80 -22.74 6.78
CA THR A 72 11.74 -23.73 6.53
C THR A 72 10.92 -23.42 5.27
N LEU A 73 11.06 -22.21 4.72
CA LEU A 73 10.31 -21.78 3.54
C LEU A 73 11.07 -22.10 2.25
N THR A 74 10.30 -22.32 1.19
CA THR A 74 10.84 -22.42 -0.17
C THR A 74 11.28 -21.04 -0.65
N TRP A 75 12.51 -20.95 -1.15
CA TRP A 75 13.08 -19.72 -1.68
C TRP A 75 12.51 -19.36 -3.05
N ASP A 76 12.22 -18.08 -3.25
CA ASP A 76 11.89 -17.56 -4.57
C ASP A 76 13.18 -17.47 -5.39
N LYS A 77 13.07 -17.64 -6.71
CA LYS A 77 14.17 -17.43 -7.65
C LYS A 77 13.85 -16.22 -8.53
N VAL A 78 14.80 -15.31 -8.64
CA VAL A 78 14.68 -14.13 -9.50
C VAL A 78 15.75 -14.22 -10.56
N TRP A 79 15.36 -13.99 -11.81
CA TRP A 79 16.31 -13.94 -12.91
C TRP A 79 17.14 -12.67 -12.80
N ASN A 80 18.47 -12.82 -12.77
CA ASN A 80 19.39 -11.70 -12.80
C ASN A 80 19.91 -11.51 -14.23
N GLU A 81 19.50 -10.42 -14.87
CA GLU A 81 19.90 -10.09 -16.25
C GLU A 81 21.40 -9.79 -16.38
N THR A 82 22.08 -9.39 -15.29
CA THR A 82 23.50 -9.02 -15.33
C THR A 82 24.41 -10.24 -15.33
N THR A 83 24.08 -11.24 -14.51
CA THR A 83 24.87 -12.48 -14.39
C THR A 83 24.33 -13.60 -15.29
N GLY A 84 23.10 -13.47 -15.80
CA GLY A 84 22.42 -14.52 -16.55
C GLY A 84 22.10 -15.75 -15.70
N THR A 85 21.94 -15.57 -14.39
CA THR A 85 21.68 -16.65 -13.42
C THR A 85 20.35 -16.46 -12.71
N TRP A 86 19.79 -17.58 -12.21
CA TRP A 86 18.70 -17.54 -11.26
C TRP A 86 19.25 -17.35 -9.85
N ASP A 87 19.05 -16.15 -9.30
CA ASP A 87 19.51 -15.82 -7.96
C ASP A 87 18.41 -16.16 -6.94
N ARG A 88 18.85 -16.54 -5.74
CA ARG A 88 17.93 -16.77 -4.61
C ARG A 88 17.41 -15.42 -4.13
N ALA A 89 16.13 -15.34 -3.85
CA ALA A 89 15.49 -14.16 -3.29
C ALA A 89 14.61 -14.55 -2.10
N ILE A 90 14.59 -13.67 -1.09
CA ILE A 90 13.70 -13.82 0.06
C ILE A 90 12.25 -13.80 -0.46
N PRO A 91 11.41 -14.79 -0.10
CA PRO A 91 10.07 -14.89 -0.65
C PRO A 91 9.22 -13.64 -0.41
N GLY A 92 8.50 -13.19 -1.43
CA GLY A 92 7.74 -11.94 -1.37
C GLY A 92 6.70 -11.91 -0.24
N HIS A 93 6.04 -13.05 0.01
CA HIS A 93 5.05 -13.20 1.07
C HIS A 93 5.68 -13.07 2.47
N PHE A 94 6.91 -13.58 2.65
CA PHE A 94 7.66 -13.46 3.90
C PHE A 94 8.04 -11.98 4.16
N VAL A 95 8.51 -11.29 3.13
CA VAL A 95 8.82 -9.85 3.20
C VAL A 95 7.58 -9.03 3.57
N ALA A 96 6.42 -9.38 3.01
CA ALA A 96 5.16 -8.71 3.32
C ALA A 96 4.74 -8.92 4.78
N ARG A 97 4.80 -10.17 5.28
CA ARG A 97 4.45 -10.53 6.65
C ARG A 97 5.33 -9.83 7.69
N HIS A 98 6.63 -9.74 7.43
CA HIS A 98 7.61 -9.20 8.38
C HIS A 98 8.16 -7.83 7.97
N ARG A 99 7.38 -7.05 7.20
CA ARG A 99 7.79 -5.76 6.59
C ARG A 99 8.45 -4.79 7.57
N ALA A 100 7.99 -4.76 8.82
CA ALA A 100 8.54 -3.89 9.86
C ALA A 100 9.99 -4.25 10.25
N HIS A 101 10.35 -5.54 10.19
CA HIS A 101 11.65 -6.06 10.60
C HIS A 101 12.65 -6.19 9.42
N MET A 102 12.17 -6.19 8.18
CA MET A 102 13.00 -6.36 6.98
C MET A 102 14.15 -5.36 6.84
N ALA A 103 14.00 -4.15 7.39
CA ALA A 103 15.04 -3.12 7.31
C ALA A 103 16.38 -3.57 7.92
N HIS A 104 16.35 -4.23 9.08
CA HIS A 104 17.56 -4.76 9.72
C HIS A 104 17.82 -6.23 9.37
N PHE A 105 16.76 -7.01 9.13
CA PHE A 105 16.91 -8.42 8.79
C PHE A 105 17.59 -8.66 7.44
N ARG A 106 17.42 -7.78 6.45
CA ARG A 106 18.05 -7.94 5.11
C ARG A 106 19.57 -8.01 5.15
N ALA A 107 20.21 -7.25 6.04
CA ALA A 107 21.66 -7.31 6.20
C ALA A 107 22.10 -8.70 6.70
N VAL A 108 21.42 -9.19 7.74
CA VAL A 108 21.68 -10.53 8.31
C VAL A 108 21.37 -11.64 7.31
N ALA A 109 20.29 -11.51 6.54
CA ALA A 109 19.92 -12.50 5.53
C ALA A 109 20.94 -12.59 4.39
N ARG A 110 21.55 -11.46 3.98
CA ARG A 110 22.63 -11.45 2.98
C ARG A 110 23.87 -12.17 3.49
N GLU A 111 24.29 -11.87 4.72
CA GLU A 111 25.44 -12.53 5.34
C GLU A 111 25.22 -14.03 5.54
N HIS A 112 24.02 -14.44 5.96
CA HIS A 112 23.73 -15.83 6.27
C HIS A 112 23.48 -16.71 5.04
N PHE A 113 22.84 -16.18 3.99
CA PHE A 113 22.43 -16.96 2.81
C PHE A 113 23.21 -16.64 1.54
N GLY A 114 24.10 -15.64 1.55
CA GLY A 114 24.91 -15.25 0.40
C GLY A 114 24.07 -14.64 -0.74
N LEU A 115 23.17 -13.71 -0.39
CA LEU A 115 22.31 -12.98 -1.32
C LEU A 115 22.96 -11.70 -1.84
#